data_AF-A0A183ELM3-F1
#
_entry.id   AF-A0A183ELM3-F1
#
_cell.length_a   1.000
_cell.length_b   1.000
_cell.length_c   1.000
_cell.angle_alpha   90.00
_cell.angle_beta   90.00
_cell.angle_gamma   90.00
#
_symmetry.space_group_name_H-M   'P 1'
#
loop_
_entity.id
_entity.type
_entity.pdbx_description
1 polymer ?
#
loop_
_entity_poly.entity_id
_entity_poly.type
_entity_poly.pdbx_seq_one_letter_code
_entity_poly.pdbx_strand_id
1 'polypeptide(L)'
;MGRTPLSSVIIESIRLFAAPAILDPTSTALTDEQCRTCWNEFVNDSVKVFLSVIQMFGQNLARQREKIINCIEDFSALHTEESSASLSLTSFVLLHTLSLIRYHFYLSFYLDLFAPFEYPYVYWYLGGVVLKWLVNTFDRSVTLIAAGEKRSIAFQTFHFSTALFYFLYSLAGTSTK
;
A
#
# COMPACT_ATOMS: atom_id res chain seq x y z
N MET A 1 -3.50 10.88 18.14
CA MET A 1 -2.38 10.02 17.72
C MET A 1 -1.45 9.85 18.91
N GLY A 2 -0.98 8.64 19.22
CA GLY A 2 -0.11 8.37 20.39
C GLY A 2 -0.44 7.12 21.22
N ARG A 3 -1.45 6.32 20.85
CA ARG A 3 -1.82 5.08 21.56
C ARG A 3 -1.47 3.78 20.81
N THR A 4 -1.29 3.85 19.50
CA THR A 4 -1.00 2.68 18.65
C THR A 4 0.27 2.96 17.87
N PRO A 5 1.30 2.11 17.97
CA PRO A 5 2.51 2.29 17.17
C PRO A 5 2.20 2.03 15.69
N LEU A 6 2.84 2.78 14.79
CA LEU A 6 2.62 2.67 13.34
C LEU A 6 2.93 1.24 12.83
N SER A 7 3.90 0.57 13.44
CA SER A 7 4.19 -0.85 13.17
C SER A 7 2.98 -1.74 13.37
N SER A 8 2.21 -1.58 14.45
CA SER A 8 0.99 -2.37 14.67
C SER A 8 -0.07 -2.11 13.61
N VAL A 9 -0.21 -0.88 13.13
CA VAL A 9 -1.14 -0.55 12.04
C VAL A 9 -0.72 -1.19 10.72
N ILE A 10 0.59 -1.18 10.43
CA ILE A 10 1.15 -1.82 9.22
C ILE A 10 0.97 -3.33 9.29
N ILE A 11 1.32 -3.96 10.41
CA ILE A 11 1.15 -5.40 10.62
C ILE A 11 -0.31 -5.81 10.43
N GLU A 12 -1.25 -5.05 11.00
CA GLU A 12 -2.68 -5.33 10.84
C GLU A 12 -3.13 -5.14 9.39
N SER A 13 -2.61 -4.13 8.70
CA SER A 13 -2.92 -3.91 7.28
C SER A 13 -2.42 -5.06 6.40
N ILE A 14 -1.23 -5.59 6.68
CA ILE A 14 -0.67 -6.76 5.99
C ILE A 14 -1.50 -8.01 6.29
N ARG A 15 -1.90 -8.20 7.57
CA ARG A 15 -2.77 -9.30 8.00
C ARG A 15 -4.08 -9.30 7.21
N LEU A 16 -4.75 -8.16 7.15
CA LEU A 16 -6.02 -7.99 6.44
C LEU A 16 -5.87 -8.12 4.92
N PHE A 17 -4.70 -7.80 4.37
CA PHE A 17 -4.47 -7.83 2.94
C PHE A 17 -4.07 -9.22 2.42
N ALA A 18 -3.23 -9.94 3.14
CA ALA A 18 -2.61 -11.16 2.60
C ALA A 18 -2.49 -12.34 3.57
N ALA A 19 -2.99 -12.22 4.80
CA ALA A 19 -2.98 -13.29 5.81
C ALA A 19 -1.66 -14.10 5.83
N PRO A 20 -0.49 -13.45 5.96
CA PRO A 20 0.79 -14.13 5.79
C PRO A 20 0.97 -15.20 6.87
N ALA A 21 1.54 -16.34 6.49
CA ALA A 21 1.74 -17.49 7.38
C ALA A 21 2.58 -17.18 8.63
N ILE A 22 3.36 -16.10 8.64
CA ILE A 22 4.13 -15.66 9.81
C ILE A 22 3.25 -15.05 10.92
N LEU A 23 2.06 -14.58 10.59
CA LEU A 23 1.10 -14.01 11.55
C LEU A 23 0.09 -15.03 12.06
N ASP A 24 0.15 -16.27 11.55
CA ASP A 24 -0.67 -17.38 12.02
C ASP A 24 -0.04 -18.01 13.28
N PRO A 25 -0.75 -18.03 14.44
CA PRO A 25 -0.24 -18.63 15.67
C PRO A 25 0.00 -20.15 15.57
N THR A 26 -0.53 -20.82 14.54
CA THR A 26 -0.34 -22.26 14.30
C THR A 26 0.86 -22.58 13.40
N SER A 27 1.49 -21.54 12.81
CA SER A 27 2.57 -21.70 11.85
C SER A 27 3.93 -21.87 12.51
N THR A 28 4.71 -22.83 12.03
CA THR A 28 6.12 -23.04 12.41
C THR A 28 7.07 -22.01 11.80
N ALA A 29 6.58 -21.04 11.01
CA ALA A 29 7.42 -20.01 10.39
C ALA A 29 8.13 -19.10 11.41
N LEU A 30 7.52 -18.85 12.59
CA LEU A 30 8.14 -18.07 13.67
C LEU A 30 9.17 -18.85 14.50
N THR A 31 9.27 -20.18 14.30
CA THR A 31 10.30 -21.01 14.91
C THR A 31 11.65 -20.85 14.21
N ASP A 32 11.65 -20.42 12.95
CA ASP A 32 12.86 -20.09 12.21
C ASP A 32 13.33 -18.66 12.55
N GLU A 33 14.53 -18.57 13.11
CA GLU A 33 15.14 -17.31 13.54
C GLU A 33 15.41 -16.36 12.37
N GLN A 34 15.71 -16.89 11.18
CA GLN A 34 15.91 -16.08 9.97
C GLN A 34 14.60 -15.44 9.50
N CYS A 35 13.52 -16.21 9.42
CA CYS A 35 12.20 -15.72 9.03
C CYS A 35 11.70 -14.60 9.96
N ARG A 36 11.87 -14.77 11.29
CA ARG A 36 11.51 -13.76 12.29
C ARG A 36 12.34 -12.48 12.15
N THR A 37 13.63 -12.60 11.86
CA THR A 37 14.53 -11.44 11.69
C THR A 37 14.15 -10.65 10.44
N CYS A 38 13.98 -11.33 9.31
CA CYS A 38 13.54 -10.73 8.04
C CYS A 38 12.20 -9.98 8.18
N TRP A 39 11.23 -10.56 8.90
CA TRP A 39 9.96 -9.89 9.17
C TRP A 39 10.11 -8.61 10.00
N ASN A 40 10.91 -8.66 11.07
CA ASN A 40 11.13 -7.50 11.92
C ASN A 40 11.84 -6.37 11.16
N GLU A 41 12.82 -6.71 10.32
CA GLU A 41 13.49 -5.75 9.43
C GLU A 41 12.49 -5.13 8.45
N PHE A 42 11.70 -5.94 7.76
CA PHE A 42 10.66 -5.48 6.86
C PHE A 42 9.65 -4.53 7.53
N VAL A 43 9.15 -4.88 8.72
CA VAL A 43 8.21 -4.03 9.47
C VAL A 43 8.88 -2.72 9.88
N ASN A 44 10.12 -2.76 10.37
CA ASN A 44 10.86 -1.57 10.78
C ASN A 44 11.12 -0.61 9.60
N ASP A 45 11.48 -1.15 8.45
CA ASP A 45 11.70 -0.33 7.25
C ASP A 45 10.37 0.18 6.69
N SER A 46 9.32 -0.64 6.68
CA SER A 46 7.98 -0.22 6.30
C SER A 46 7.51 0.98 7.13
N VAL A 47 7.75 0.99 8.45
CA VAL A 47 7.40 2.14 9.31
C VAL A 47 8.03 3.44 8.80
N LYS A 48 9.29 3.42 8.34
CA LYS A 48 9.97 4.60 7.80
C LYS A 48 9.33 5.06 6.50
N VAL A 49 9.05 4.12 5.59
CA VAL A 49 8.43 4.41 4.28
C VAL A 49 7.02 4.98 4.45
N PHE A 50 6.18 4.35 5.27
CA PHE A 50 4.83 4.84 5.55
C PHE A 50 4.85 6.20 6.27
N LEU A 51 5.83 6.46 7.14
CA LEU A 51 5.99 7.76 7.76
C LEU A 51 6.32 8.85 6.72
N SER A 52 7.17 8.54 5.73
CA SER A 52 7.48 9.44 4.60
C SER A 52 6.21 9.82 3.84
N VAL A 53 5.35 8.84 3.54
CA VAL A 53 4.05 9.06 2.90
C VAL A 53 3.12 9.92 3.76
N ILE A 54 3.01 9.65 5.06
CA ILE A 54 2.15 10.43 5.97
C ILE A 54 2.63 11.89 6.03
N GLN A 55 3.94 12.09 6.14
CA GLN A 55 4.55 13.44 6.17
C GLN A 55 4.38 14.19 4.85
N MET A 56 4.39 13.48 3.72
CA MET A 56 4.12 14.08 2.41
C MET A 56 2.75 14.76 2.39
N PHE A 57 1.70 14.14 2.92
CA PHE A 57 0.35 14.73 2.97
C PHE A 57 0.25 16.04 3.77
N GLY A 58 1.23 16.33 4.64
CA GLY A 58 1.34 17.62 5.32
C GLY A 58 1.85 18.77 4.44
N GLN A 59 2.20 18.51 3.18
CA GLN A 59 2.74 19.51 2.25
C GLN A 59 1.67 20.03 1.29
N ASN A 60 1.95 21.13 0.58
CA ASN A 60 1.08 21.58 -0.50
C ASN A 60 1.08 20.59 -1.68
N LEU A 61 0.06 20.67 -2.54
CA LEU A 61 -0.17 19.68 -3.61
C LEU A 61 0.99 19.54 -4.61
N ALA A 62 1.67 20.64 -4.95
CA ALA A 62 2.83 20.60 -5.84
C ALA A 62 4.00 19.83 -5.19
N ARG A 63 4.31 20.14 -3.92
CA ARG A 63 5.35 19.44 -3.16
C ARG A 63 4.98 17.98 -2.85
N GLN A 64 3.70 17.69 -2.62
CA GLN A 64 3.21 16.32 -2.51
C GLN A 64 3.58 15.56 -3.78
N ARG A 65 3.21 16.10 -4.96
CA ARG A 65 3.45 15.45 -6.25
C ARG A 65 4.93 15.14 -6.48
N GLU A 66 5.82 16.09 -6.17
CA GLU A 66 7.27 15.91 -6.26
C GLU A 66 7.77 14.79 -5.34
N LYS A 67 7.31 14.77 -4.09
CA LYS A 67 7.71 13.77 -3.09
C LYS A 67 7.18 12.35 -3.35
N ILE A 68 6.13 12.19 -4.15
CA ILE A 68 5.59 10.86 -4.47
C ILE A 68 6.67 9.97 -5.11
N ILE A 69 7.55 10.54 -5.94
CA ILE A 69 8.61 9.78 -6.62
C ILE A 69 9.55 9.14 -5.58
N ASN A 70 10.00 9.91 -4.60
CA ASN A 70 10.83 9.40 -3.51
C ASN A 70 10.11 8.32 -2.71
N CYS A 71 8.80 8.50 -2.44
CA CYS A 71 8.02 7.49 -1.74
C CYS A 71 7.91 6.18 -2.54
N ILE A 72 7.80 6.26 -3.88
CA ILE A 72 7.78 5.08 -4.76
C ILE A 72 9.13 4.35 -4.71
N GLU A 73 10.24 5.08 -4.73
CA GLU A 73 11.58 4.51 -4.58
C GLU A 73 11.77 3.85 -3.21
N ASP A 74 11.33 4.50 -2.14
CA ASP A 74 11.33 3.97 -0.78
C ASP A 74 10.53 2.65 -0.69
N PHE A 75 9.34 2.57 -1.33
CA PHE A 75 8.58 1.32 -1.41
C PHE A 75 9.29 0.24 -2.23
N SER A 76 9.97 0.61 -3.31
CA SER A 76 10.77 -0.35 -4.10
C SER A 76 11.96 -0.91 -3.31
N ALA A 77 12.46 -0.19 -2.30
CA ALA A 77 13.52 -0.69 -1.42
C ALA A 77 13.02 -1.73 -0.39
N LEU A 78 11.69 -1.82 -0.16
CA LEU A 78 11.09 -2.80 0.75
C LEU A 78 11.01 -4.22 0.17
N HIS A 79 11.61 -4.47 -1.00
CA HIS A 79 11.65 -5.80 -1.60
C HIS A 79 12.47 -6.77 -0.75
N THR A 80 11.80 -7.74 -0.12
CA THR A 80 12.42 -8.87 0.59
C THR A 80 12.72 -10.04 -0.35
N GLU A 81 13.91 -10.61 -0.24
CA GLU A 81 14.31 -11.83 -0.97
C GLU A 81 13.48 -13.08 -0.57
N GLU A 82 13.56 -14.09 -1.45
CA GLU A 82 12.66 -15.21 -1.67
C GLU A 82 12.21 -15.97 -0.41
N SER A 83 10.92 -15.87 -0.07
CA SER A 83 10.18 -16.82 0.76
C SER A 83 8.71 -16.83 0.33
N SER A 84 7.91 -17.85 0.68
CA SER A 84 6.46 -17.81 0.37
C SER A 84 5.75 -16.63 1.06
N ALA A 85 6.27 -16.15 2.19
CA ALA A 85 5.88 -14.89 2.81
C ALA A 85 6.21 -13.67 1.92
N SER A 86 7.30 -13.72 1.13
CA SER A 86 7.69 -12.65 0.23
C SER A 86 6.65 -12.38 -0.87
N LEU A 87 5.90 -13.39 -1.34
CA LEU A 87 4.82 -13.17 -2.33
C LEU A 87 3.66 -12.33 -1.78
N SER A 88 3.31 -12.53 -0.51
CA SER A 88 2.26 -11.78 0.18
C SER A 88 2.69 -10.33 0.44
N LEU A 89 3.95 -10.12 0.85
CA LEU A 89 4.52 -8.80 1.13
C LEU A 89 4.79 -8.01 -0.14
N THR A 90 5.30 -8.65 -1.19
CA THR A 90 5.50 -8.00 -2.50
C THR A 90 4.19 -7.52 -3.09
N SER A 91 3.10 -8.28 -2.95
CA SER A 91 1.76 -7.85 -3.37
C SER A 91 1.27 -6.64 -2.56
N PHE A 92 1.54 -6.62 -1.24
CA PHE A 92 1.19 -5.48 -0.37
C PHE A 92 1.96 -4.21 -0.75
N VAL A 93 3.28 -4.34 -0.98
CA VAL A 93 4.15 -3.24 -1.44
C VAL A 93 3.68 -2.73 -2.80
N LEU A 94 3.41 -3.64 -3.76
CA LEU A 94 2.94 -3.29 -5.09
C LEU A 94 1.61 -2.52 -5.07
N LEU A 95 0.67 -2.90 -4.20
CA LEU A 95 -0.59 -2.17 -4.02
C LEU A 95 -0.34 -0.69 -3.65
N HIS A 96 0.57 -0.45 -2.70
CA HIS A 96 0.87 0.89 -2.21
C HIS A 96 1.63 1.70 -3.26
N THR A 97 2.59 1.10 -3.95
CA THR A 97 3.30 1.72 -5.07
C THR A 97 2.34 2.14 -6.18
N LEU A 98 1.44 1.25 -6.63
CA LEU A 98 0.45 1.59 -7.66
C LEU A 98 -0.55 2.65 -7.19
N SER A 99 -0.88 2.67 -5.90
CA SER A 99 -1.74 3.71 -5.31
C SER A 99 -1.07 5.09 -5.33
N LEU A 100 0.24 5.15 -5.05
CA LEU A 100 1.05 6.37 -5.17
C LEU A 100 1.16 6.84 -6.61
N ILE A 101 1.42 5.93 -7.57
CA ILE A 101 1.45 6.26 -9.00
C ILE A 101 0.11 6.85 -9.44
N ARG A 102 -1.02 6.22 -9.08
CA ARG A 102 -2.36 6.75 -9.36
C ARG A 102 -2.55 8.15 -8.77
N TYR A 103 -2.08 8.37 -7.55
CA TYR A 103 -2.16 9.68 -6.89
C TYR A 103 -1.27 10.75 -7.58
N HIS A 104 -0.08 10.36 -8.06
CA HIS A 104 0.80 11.24 -8.83
C HIS A 104 0.11 11.75 -10.11
N PHE A 105 -0.55 10.86 -10.85
CA PHE A 105 -1.31 11.26 -12.02
C PHE A 105 -2.51 12.14 -11.67
N TYR A 106 -3.24 11.81 -10.60
CA TYR A 106 -4.34 12.65 -10.11
C TYR A 106 -3.85 14.08 -9.81
N LEU A 107 -2.75 14.24 -9.08
CA LEU A 107 -2.17 15.56 -8.81
C LEU A 107 -1.66 16.25 -10.08
N SER A 108 -1.13 15.49 -11.05
CA SER A 108 -0.68 16.05 -12.32
C SER A 108 -1.82 16.66 -13.12
N PHE A 109 -2.99 16.01 -13.14
CA PHE A 109 -4.21 16.58 -13.73
C PHE A 109 -4.72 17.77 -12.92
N TYR A 110 -4.77 17.66 -11.60
CA TYR A 110 -5.26 18.74 -10.73
C TYR A 110 -4.43 20.02 -10.85
N LEU A 111 -3.13 19.89 -11.10
CA LEU A 111 -2.18 21.00 -11.26
C LEU A 111 -2.03 21.45 -12.73
N ASP A 112 -2.87 20.96 -13.64
CA ASP A 112 -2.86 21.28 -15.08
C ASP A 112 -1.47 21.10 -15.73
N LEU A 113 -0.75 20.05 -15.34
CA LEU A 113 0.63 19.80 -15.82
C LEU A 113 0.70 19.05 -17.15
N PHE A 114 -0.42 18.50 -17.62
CA PHE A 114 -0.47 17.75 -18.88
C PHE A 114 -1.06 18.59 -20.01
N ALA A 115 -0.43 18.53 -21.17
CA ALA A 115 -0.97 19.07 -22.41
C ALA A 115 -1.96 18.08 -23.06
N PRO A 116 -2.94 18.56 -23.85
CA PRO A 116 -3.97 17.69 -24.44
C PRO A 116 -3.44 16.54 -25.31
N PHE A 117 -2.30 16.72 -25.98
CA PHE A 117 -1.69 15.67 -26.80
C PHE A 117 -1.10 14.52 -25.97
N GLU A 118 -0.89 14.72 -24.66
CA GLU A 118 -0.35 13.71 -23.75
C GLU A 118 -1.46 12.78 -23.21
N TYR A 119 -2.72 13.23 -23.25
CA TYR A 119 -3.86 12.51 -22.65
C TYR A 119 -4.01 11.07 -23.15
N PRO A 120 -3.91 10.75 -24.46
CA PRO A 120 -4.05 9.38 -24.91
C PRO A 120 -3.05 8.43 -24.24
N TYR A 121 -1.80 8.87 -24.06
CA TYR A 121 -0.74 8.07 -23.41
C TYR A 121 -0.99 7.92 -21.92
N VAL A 122 -1.39 9.01 -21.25
CA VAL A 122 -1.68 9.01 -19.81
C VAL A 122 -2.86 8.08 -19.49
N TYR A 123 -3.96 8.17 -20.24
CA TYR A 123 -5.13 7.31 -20.04
C TYR A 123 -4.82 5.85 -20.39
N TRP A 124 -4.05 5.59 -21.44
CA TRP A 124 -3.61 4.23 -21.76
C TRP A 124 -2.79 3.62 -20.63
N TYR A 125 -1.83 4.37 -20.06
CA TYR A 125 -1.02 3.90 -18.95
C TYR A 125 -1.87 3.67 -17.69
N LEU A 126 -2.71 4.64 -17.31
CA LEU A 126 -3.57 4.52 -16.14
C LEU A 126 -4.54 3.34 -16.26
N GLY A 127 -5.23 3.20 -17.39
CA GLY A 127 -6.21 2.14 -17.60
C GLY A 127 -5.60 0.78 -17.90
N GLY A 128 -4.72 0.73 -18.90
CA GLY A 128 -4.16 -0.50 -19.43
C GLY A 128 -3.08 -1.13 -18.55
N VAL A 129 -2.37 -0.31 -17.77
CA VAL A 129 -1.26 -0.77 -16.92
C VAL A 129 -1.65 -0.64 -15.45
N VAL A 130 -1.81 0.57 -14.92
CA VAL A 130 -1.93 0.81 -13.47
C VAL A 130 -3.18 0.17 -12.88
N LEU A 131 -4.36 0.43 -13.44
CA LEU A 131 -5.62 -0.15 -12.94
C LEU A 131 -5.65 -1.67 -13.12
N LYS A 132 -5.16 -2.19 -14.25
CA LYS A 132 -5.05 -3.64 -14.48
C LYS A 132 -4.19 -4.31 -13.41
N TRP A 133 -3.04 -3.72 -13.08
CA TRP A 133 -2.14 -4.27 -12.07
C TRP A 133 -2.70 -4.13 -10.65
N LEU A 134 -3.43 -3.05 -10.35
CA LEU A 134 -4.14 -2.89 -9.09
C LEU A 134 -5.18 -3.98 -8.90
N VAL A 135 -6.01 -4.23 -9.91
CA VAL A 135 -7.04 -5.29 -9.87
C VAL A 135 -6.38 -6.66 -9.70
N ASN A 136 -5.33 -6.96 -10.45
CA ASN A 136 -4.61 -8.23 -10.32
C ASN A 136 -3.98 -8.42 -8.93
N THR A 137 -3.45 -7.34 -8.35
CA THR A 137 -2.83 -7.38 -7.02
C THR A 137 -3.88 -7.62 -5.94
N PHE A 138 -5.06 -7.01 -6.09
CA PHE A 138 -6.19 -7.24 -5.19
C PHE A 138 -6.76 -8.65 -5.35
N ASP A 139 -6.94 -9.15 -6.57
CA ASP A 139 -7.41 -10.52 -6.82
C ASP A 139 -6.46 -11.55 -6.19
N ARG A 140 -5.14 -11.36 -6.36
CA ARG A 140 -4.12 -12.16 -5.65
C ARG A 140 -4.30 -12.09 -4.14
N SER A 141 -4.51 -10.91 -3.57
CA SER A 141 -4.74 -10.74 -2.12
C SER A 141 -5.96 -11.54 -1.64
N VAL A 142 -7.06 -11.48 -2.41
CA VAL A 142 -8.28 -12.26 -2.12
C VAL A 142 -8.00 -13.75 -2.19
N THR A 143 -7.25 -14.22 -3.19
CA THR A 143 -6.88 -15.64 -3.28
C THR A 143 -5.98 -16.09 -2.13
N LEU A 144 -5.04 -15.25 -1.68
CA LEU A 144 -4.16 -15.53 -0.54
C LEU A 144 -4.96 -15.65 0.76
N ILE A 145 -5.90 -14.72 1.01
CA ILE A 145 -6.80 -14.79 2.16
C ILE A 145 -7.67 -16.05 2.08
N ALA A 146 -8.26 -16.33 0.91
CA ALA A 146 -9.11 -17.50 0.71
C ALA A 146 -8.33 -18.84 0.86
N ALA A 147 -7.03 -18.85 0.57
CA ALA A 147 -6.17 -20.01 0.78
C ALA A 147 -5.77 -20.19 2.25
N GLY A 148 -5.66 -19.10 3.02
CA GLY A 148 -5.35 -19.12 4.46
C GLY A 148 -6.56 -19.39 5.36
N GLU A 149 -7.78 -19.06 4.92
CA GLU A 149 -9.01 -19.20 5.71
C GLU A 149 -9.86 -20.41 5.25
N LYS A 150 -9.97 -21.43 6.10
CA LYS A 150 -11.15 -22.33 6.07
C LYS A 150 -12.39 -21.46 6.36
N ARG A 151 -13.13 -21.09 5.31
CA ARG A 151 -14.48 -20.48 5.28
C ARG A 151 -14.91 -19.68 6.52
N SER A 152 -14.94 -18.36 6.38
CA SER A 152 -16.01 -17.43 6.78
C SER A 152 -15.34 -16.06 6.88
N ILE A 153 -15.45 -15.15 5.90
CA ILE A 153 -16.56 -14.20 5.81
C ILE A 153 -16.50 -13.55 4.41
N ALA A 154 -17.61 -13.62 3.69
CA ALA A 154 -17.80 -12.85 2.47
C ALA A 154 -18.02 -11.36 2.80
N PHE A 155 -17.52 -10.48 1.93
CA PHE A 155 -18.08 -9.14 1.69
C PHE A 155 -17.74 -7.97 2.66
N GLN A 156 -16.59 -7.94 3.34
CA GLN A 156 -16.20 -6.76 4.17
C GLN A 156 -15.01 -5.93 3.64
N THR A 157 -14.25 -6.43 2.66
CA THR A 157 -12.97 -5.82 2.23
C THR A 157 -13.14 -4.56 1.35
N PHE A 158 -14.33 -4.33 0.79
CA PHE A 158 -14.61 -3.17 -0.07
C PHE A 158 -14.66 -1.83 0.71
N HIS A 159 -14.86 -1.88 2.03
CA HIS A 159 -15.06 -0.70 2.85
C HIS A 159 -13.76 -0.12 3.41
N PHE A 160 -12.67 -0.89 3.53
CA PHE A 160 -11.47 -0.41 4.26
C PHE A 160 -10.54 0.45 3.40
N SER A 161 -10.35 0.10 2.12
CA SER A 161 -9.52 0.89 1.19
C SER A 161 -10.19 2.23 0.81
N THR A 162 -11.51 2.20 0.61
CA THR A 162 -12.32 3.41 0.44
C THR A 162 -12.37 4.23 1.72
N ALA A 163 -12.56 3.61 2.89
CA ALA A 163 -12.56 4.33 4.17
C ALA A 163 -11.21 4.98 4.50
N LEU A 164 -10.07 4.35 4.19
CA LEU A 164 -8.76 4.97 4.38
C LEU A 164 -8.59 6.19 3.47
N PHE A 165 -9.02 6.09 2.20
CA PHE A 165 -9.02 7.20 1.27
C PHE A 165 -9.97 8.34 1.71
N TYR A 166 -11.19 8.03 2.16
CA TYR A 166 -12.15 9.02 2.68
C TYR A 166 -11.73 9.61 4.02
N PHE A 167 -11.09 8.84 4.89
CA PHE A 167 -10.55 9.30 6.17
C PHE A 167 -9.39 10.26 5.95
N LEU A 168 -8.46 9.93 5.04
CA LEU A 168 -7.37 10.82 4.65
C LEU A 168 -7.89 12.08 3.94
N TYR A 169 -8.90 11.96 3.09
CA TYR A 169 -9.58 13.10 2.45
C TYR A 169 -10.31 14.00 3.47
N SER A 170 -11.00 13.41 4.45
CA SER A 170 -11.69 14.15 5.50
C SER A 170 -10.74 14.86 6.46
N LEU A 171 -9.52 14.35 6.67
CA LEU A 171 -8.48 15.03 7.44
C LEU A 171 -7.83 16.19 6.66
N ALA A 172 -7.81 16.12 5.33
CA ALA A 172 -7.35 17.22 4.47
C ALA A 172 -8.40 18.32 4.29
N GLY A 173 -9.70 18.00 4.44
CA GLY A 173 -10.82 18.91 4.23
C GLY A 173 -11.13 19.91 5.36
N THR A 174 -10.44 19.87 6.51
CA THR A 174 -10.72 20.78 7.64
C THR A 174 -9.85 22.05 7.66
N SER A 175 -9.08 22.33 6.60
CA SER A 175 -8.26 23.55 6.51
C SER A 175 -8.75 24.50 5.41
N THR A 176 -10.05 24.78 5.37
CA THR A 176 -10.61 25.96 4.67
C THR A 176 -11.82 26.51 5.42
N LYS A 177 -11.55 27.29 6.47
CA LYS A 177 -12.24 28.55 6.75
C LYS A 177 -11.23 29.56 7.23
#